data_AF-A0A0D9X9E8-F1
#
_entry.id   AF-A0A0D9X9E8-F1
#
_cell.length_a   1.000
_cell.length_b   1.000
_cell.length_c   1.000
_cell.angle_alpha   90.00
_cell.angle_beta   90.00
_cell.angle_gamma   90.00
#
_symmetry.space_group_name_H-M   'P 1'
#
loop_
_entity.id
_entity.type
_entity.pdbx_description
1 polymer ?
#
loop_
_entity_poly.entity_id
_entity_poly.type
_entity_poly.pdbx_seq_one_letter_code
_entity_poly.pdbx_strand_id
1 'polypeptide(L)'
;MRSITISLGRFLLLAVAAVYYILPLPARRRRPAALGFCRRGRRRISPMEAAAAVASRCSGVRCSPNRTHKQRRQQRSAPRVGFVSQPQPRAVCCKRSPHPDARAHSAAAAAAAVGEKVGEAGGDGAERKRKRLAVFVSGGGSNFRAIHEAALRGEVNGDVVALVTDKPGCGGAEHARGNGIPVVVFPKSKSVPEGVSTGDLLNSLRGLGVDFILLAGYLKLIPVELVQAYPKSILNIHPSLLPAFGGKGYYGLKVHKSVIASGARYSGPTVHFVDEHYDTGRTLAQKVVPVLANDTPEQLATRVLHEEHQVYVEAVAALCEDRIVWREDGVPLIRSRTNPDEYT
;
A
#
# COMPACT_ATOMS: atom_id res chain seq x y z
N MET A 1 51.66 -41.20 22.55
CA MET A 1 52.23 -41.02 23.91
C MET A 1 51.72 -39.66 24.39
N ARG A 2 50.61 -39.59 25.16
CA ARG A 2 50.53 -39.57 26.66
C ARG A 2 51.43 -38.46 27.24
N SER A 3 51.02 -37.46 28.03
CA SER A 3 49.91 -37.25 29.00
C SER A 3 49.66 -35.73 29.13
N ILE A 4 48.45 -35.17 29.26
CA ILE A 4 47.49 -35.11 30.39
C ILE A 4 48.13 -34.84 31.77
N THR A 5 47.92 -33.65 32.31
CA THR A 5 47.68 -33.45 33.75
C THR A 5 46.71 -32.29 33.97
N ILE A 6 45.59 -32.60 34.62
CA ILE A 6 44.52 -31.70 35.08
C ILE A 6 44.63 -31.64 36.60
N SER A 7 44.41 -30.46 37.21
CA SER A 7 43.83 -30.32 38.56
C SER A 7 43.34 -28.86 38.73
N LEU A 8 42.07 -28.55 38.50
CA LEU A 8 40.93 -28.56 39.43
C LEU A 8 41.15 -27.80 40.76
N GLY A 9 40.39 -26.70 40.93
CA GLY A 9 40.21 -26.02 42.22
C GLY A 9 38.96 -25.14 42.24
N ARG A 10 37.83 -25.74 42.66
CA ARG A 10 36.64 -25.20 43.40
C ARG A 10 36.04 -23.86 42.92
N PHE A 11 34.84 -23.78 42.32
CA PHE A 11 33.50 -24.04 42.90
C PHE A 11 33.34 -23.64 44.38
N LEU A 12 32.75 -22.46 44.62
CA LEU A 12 31.88 -22.22 45.76
C LEU A 12 30.61 -21.48 45.30
N LEU A 13 29.50 -22.10 45.64
CA LEU A 13 28.10 -21.76 45.44
C LEU A 13 27.63 -20.93 46.67
N LEU A 14 26.50 -20.22 46.52
CA LEU A 14 25.59 -19.61 47.52
C LEU A 14 25.49 -18.06 47.36
N ALA A 15 24.46 -17.52 46.71
CA ALA A 15 23.05 -17.41 47.14
C ALA A 15 22.81 -16.35 48.24
N VAL A 16 22.36 -15.15 47.82
CA VAL A 16 21.52 -14.22 48.61
C VAL A 16 20.61 -13.52 47.58
N ALA A 17 19.42 -14.04 47.33
CA ALA A 17 18.15 -13.73 48.01
C ALA A 17 17.52 -12.39 47.56
N ALA A 18 16.31 -12.56 47.03
CA ALA A 18 15.38 -11.58 46.52
C ALA A 18 15.01 -10.47 47.51
N VAL A 19 14.84 -9.25 47.01
CA VAL A 19 13.96 -8.25 47.61
C VAL A 19 12.97 -7.79 46.53
N TYR A 20 11.78 -8.38 46.60
CA TYR A 20 10.57 -7.91 45.95
C TYR A 20 10.14 -6.59 46.60
N TYR A 21 10.06 -5.50 45.83
CA TYR A 21 9.23 -4.35 46.20
C TYR A 21 7.87 -4.49 45.50
N ILE A 22 6.88 -4.88 46.30
CA ILE A 22 5.45 -4.87 45.97
C ILE A 22 4.92 -3.48 46.33
N LEU A 23 4.48 -2.70 45.34
CA LEU A 23 3.64 -1.52 45.53
C LEU A 23 2.16 -1.90 45.32
N PRO A 24 1.25 -1.55 46.23
CA PRO A 24 -0.15 -1.99 46.17
C PRO A 24 -0.98 -1.16 45.18
N LEU A 25 -1.65 -1.87 44.28
CA LEU A 25 -2.71 -1.36 43.41
C LEU A 25 -3.97 -1.01 44.24
N PRO A 26 -4.63 0.14 44.02
CA PRO A 26 -5.91 0.43 44.67
C PRO A 26 -7.05 -0.38 44.02
N ALA A 27 -7.84 -1.00 44.90
CA ALA A 27 -8.90 -1.94 44.59
C ALA A 27 -10.05 -1.35 43.75
N ARG A 28 -10.44 -2.11 42.72
CA ARG A 28 -11.74 -2.00 42.04
C ARG A 28 -12.88 -2.29 43.02
N ARG A 29 -13.72 -1.30 43.32
CA ARG A 29 -15.06 -1.55 43.88
C ARG A 29 -16.03 -1.87 42.75
N ARG A 30 -16.72 -3.01 42.85
CA ARG A 30 -17.90 -3.35 42.06
C ARG A 30 -19.06 -3.69 43.00
N ARG A 31 -20.25 -3.19 42.61
CA ARG A 31 -21.63 -3.59 42.94
C ARG A 31 -22.28 -2.94 44.18
N PRO A 32 -23.61 -2.70 44.17
CA PRO A 32 -24.64 -3.51 43.48
C PRO A 32 -25.61 -2.77 42.54
N ALA A 33 -26.27 -3.58 41.71
CA ALA A 33 -27.55 -3.26 41.11
C ALA A 33 -28.65 -3.47 42.15
N ALA A 34 -29.57 -2.53 42.27
CA ALA A 34 -30.83 -2.71 42.98
C ALA A 34 -31.93 -1.96 42.22
N LEU A 35 -33.07 -2.63 42.11
CA LEU A 35 -34.32 -2.20 41.49
C LEU A 35 -34.93 -1.00 42.24
N GLY A 36 -35.77 -0.23 41.54
CA GLY A 36 -36.87 0.46 42.21
C GLY A 36 -37.35 1.76 41.58
N PHE A 37 -38.60 1.71 41.11
CA PHE A 37 -39.58 2.80 41.09
C PHE A 37 -39.67 3.79 39.93
N CYS A 38 -40.64 3.44 39.07
CA CYS A 38 -41.56 4.28 38.33
C CYS A 38 -42.05 5.52 39.10
N ARG A 39 -42.02 6.71 38.46
CA ARG A 39 -43.10 7.71 38.61
C ARG A 39 -43.26 8.55 37.34
N ARG A 40 -44.47 8.49 36.80
CA ARG A 40 -45.04 9.38 35.78
C ARG A 40 -45.07 10.83 36.29
N GLY A 41 -44.82 11.77 35.39
CA GLY A 41 -45.10 13.19 35.60
C GLY A 41 -45.24 13.93 34.28
N ARG A 42 -46.44 13.86 33.66
CA ARG A 42 -46.89 14.84 32.67
C ARG A 42 -47.44 16.07 33.41
N ARG A 43 -47.10 17.27 32.95
CA ARG A 43 -48.00 18.39 32.55
C ARG A 43 -47.12 19.61 32.25
N ARG A 44 -47.07 20.15 31.01
CA ARG A 44 -48.05 21.02 30.33
C ARG A 44 -48.23 22.38 31.03
N ILE A 45 -47.75 23.48 30.43
CA ILE A 45 -48.53 24.53 29.73
C ILE A 45 -47.62 25.73 29.38
N SER A 46 -47.82 26.19 28.14
CA SER A 46 -47.34 27.35 27.35
C SER A 46 -47.89 28.70 27.89
N PRO A 47 -48.09 29.80 27.11
CA PRO A 47 -47.50 30.32 25.85
C PRO A 47 -47.26 31.86 25.90
N MET A 48 -46.77 32.47 24.80
CA MET A 48 -47.30 33.69 24.12
C MET A 48 -46.19 34.29 23.23
N GLU A 49 -46.31 34.25 21.89
CA GLU A 49 -47.05 35.18 20.98
C GLU A 49 -46.10 36.29 20.44
N ALA A 50 -46.21 36.81 19.21
CA ALA A 50 -46.99 36.50 18.01
C ALA A 50 -46.55 37.40 16.83
N ALA A 51 -46.93 36.97 15.61
CA ALA A 51 -47.37 37.74 14.41
C ALA A 51 -46.39 38.69 13.70
N ALA A 52 -46.44 38.96 12.38
CA ALA A 52 -47.38 38.74 11.26
C ALA A 52 -46.53 38.72 9.94
N ALA A 53 -46.72 37.88 8.92
CA ALA A 53 -47.80 37.73 7.92
C ALA A 53 -47.98 38.90 6.91
N VAL A 54 -47.68 38.65 5.62
CA VAL A 54 -48.46 39.08 4.43
C VAL A 54 -48.39 37.99 3.35
N ALA A 55 -49.52 37.78 2.67
CA ALA A 55 -49.88 36.65 1.82
C ALA A 55 -50.04 37.02 0.33
N SER A 56 -50.04 36.00 -0.55
CA SER A 56 -50.91 35.87 -1.74
C SER A 56 -50.79 34.42 -2.28
N ARG A 57 -51.78 33.53 -2.06
CA ARG A 57 -52.90 33.13 -2.97
C ARG A 57 -52.43 32.59 -4.33
N CYS A 58 -52.96 31.54 -4.97
CA CYS A 58 -53.99 30.48 -4.81
C CYS A 58 -53.62 29.46 -5.92
N SER A 59 -53.99 28.17 -6.00
CA SER A 59 -55.29 27.48 -5.91
C SER A 59 -54.94 25.97 -6.03
N GLY A 60 -55.44 25.05 -5.18
CA GLY A 60 -56.76 24.38 -5.31
C GLY A 60 -56.67 23.30 -6.40
N VAL A 61 -56.79 21.99 -6.17
CA VAL A 61 -57.92 21.26 -5.55
C VAL A 61 -57.45 19.86 -5.07
N ARG A 62 -57.98 19.41 -3.93
CA ARG A 62 -57.95 18.02 -3.43
C ARG A 62 -59.29 17.34 -3.74
N CYS A 63 -59.33 16.02 -3.87
CA CYS A 63 -59.84 15.13 -2.80
C CYS A 63 -59.85 13.63 -3.20
N SER A 64 -59.61 12.83 -2.15
CA SER A 64 -59.61 11.36 -1.96
C SER A 64 -61.04 10.76 -2.02
N PRO A 65 -61.39 9.49 -1.65
CA PRO A 65 -60.60 8.37 -1.08
C PRO A 65 -60.99 6.90 -1.47
N ASN A 66 -60.14 5.94 -1.02
CA ASN A 66 -60.42 4.52 -0.63
C ASN A 66 -60.91 3.52 -1.73
N ARG A 67 -60.73 2.19 -1.70
CA ARG A 67 -60.56 1.17 -0.64
C ARG A 67 -60.13 -0.20 -1.25
N THR A 68 -59.29 -0.96 -0.52
CA THR A 68 -59.26 -2.45 -0.28
C THR A 68 -59.65 -3.49 -1.35
N HIS A 69 -58.77 -4.49 -1.60
CA HIS A 69 -58.94 -5.97 -1.39
C HIS A 69 -57.78 -6.73 -2.09
N LYS A 70 -56.89 -7.45 -1.37
CA LYS A 70 -56.89 -8.89 -1.01
C LYS A 70 -56.84 -9.90 -2.17
N GLN A 71 -55.70 -10.61 -2.18
CA GLN A 71 -55.53 -12.08 -2.28
C GLN A 71 -55.35 -12.80 -3.64
N ARG A 72 -54.19 -13.48 -3.69
CA ARG A 72 -53.94 -14.92 -3.96
C ARG A 72 -53.62 -15.37 -5.39
N ARG A 73 -52.45 -16.06 -5.46
CA ARG A 73 -52.12 -17.35 -6.13
C ARG A 73 -52.29 -17.37 -7.67
N GLN A 74 -51.49 -18.06 -8.49
CA GLN A 74 -50.63 -19.22 -8.32
C GLN A 74 -49.77 -19.38 -9.61
N GLN A 75 -48.54 -19.87 -9.41
CA GLN A 75 -47.83 -20.92 -10.17
C GLN A 75 -47.80 -20.98 -11.72
N ARG A 76 -46.55 -20.98 -12.20
CA ARG A 76 -45.88 -21.92 -13.16
C ARG A 76 -46.39 -22.01 -14.61
N SER A 77 -45.49 -21.77 -15.57
CA SER A 77 -44.82 -22.80 -16.41
C SER A 77 -44.14 -22.16 -17.64
N ALA A 78 -42.95 -22.66 -18.00
CA ALA A 78 -42.31 -22.48 -19.32
C ALA A 78 -42.68 -23.69 -20.21
N PRO A 79 -42.57 -23.65 -21.57
CA PRO A 79 -41.27 -23.74 -22.27
C PRO A 79 -41.18 -23.08 -23.68
N ARG A 80 -40.01 -23.30 -24.31
CA ARG A 80 -39.47 -23.00 -25.67
C ARG A 80 -40.47 -23.22 -26.84
N VAL A 81 -40.35 -22.66 -28.06
CA VAL A 81 -39.32 -22.87 -29.13
C VAL A 81 -39.50 -21.80 -30.24
N GLY A 82 -38.44 -21.47 -31.02
CA GLY A 82 -38.59 -20.87 -32.36
C GLY A 82 -37.34 -20.15 -32.92
N PHE A 83 -36.60 -20.82 -33.80
CA PHE A 83 -35.49 -20.30 -34.63
C PHE A 83 -36.01 -19.42 -35.78
N VAL A 84 -35.19 -18.49 -36.32
CA VAL A 84 -34.93 -18.21 -37.76
C VAL A 84 -34.23 -16.84 -37.98
N SER A 85 -33.03 -16.93 -38.57
CA SER A 85 -32.34 -16.12 -39.60
C SER A 85 -32.12 -14.58 -39.52
N GLN A 86 -30.82 -14.25 -39.65
CA GLN A 86 -30.10 -13.02 -40.04
C GLN A 86 -30.58 -12.34 -41.36
N PRO A 87 -30.18 -11.07 -41.71
CA PRO A 87 -28.78 -10.59 -41.79
C PRO A 87 -28.44 -9.12 -41.46
N GLN A 88 -27.12 -8.89 -41.29
CA GLN A 88 -26.42 -7.61 -41.09
C GLN A 88 -26.15 -6.86 -42.41
N PRO A 89 -25.79 -5.57 -42.35
CA PRO A 89 -24.94 -4.95 -43.36
C PRO A 89 -23.59 -4.38 -42.82
N ARG A 90 -22.55 -4.79 -43.54
CA ARG A 90 -21.41 -4.01 -44.09
C ARG A 90 -20.30 -3.49 -43.17
N ALA A 91 -19.19 -4.24 -43.20
CA ALA A 91 -17.84 -3.83 -42.87
C ALA A 91 -17.21 -2.94 -43.97
N VAL A 92 -16.42 -1.96 -43.56
CA VAL A 92 -15.53 -1.15 -44.41
C VAL A 92 -14.13 -1.75 -44.39
N CYS A 93 -13.59 -1.96 -45.59
CA CYS A 93 -12.28 -2.53 -45.86
C CYS A 93 -11.26 -1.39 -46.08
N CYS A 94 -10.20 -1.33 -45.28
CA CYS A 94 -9.01 -0.53 -45.58
C CYS A 94 -7.86 -1.48 -45.91
N LYS A 95 -7.38 -1.38 -47.16
CA LYS A 95 -6.35 -2.22 -47.76
C LYS A 95 -4.96 -1.83 -47.24
N ARG A 96 -4.12 -2.85 -47.02
CA ARG A 96 -2.66 -2.74 -46.87
C ARG A 96 -2.02 -2.35 -48.20
N SER A 97 -0.93 -1.59 -48.12
CA SER A 97 0.03 -1.37 -49.22
C SER A 97 1.45 -1.70 -48.74
N PRO A 98 2.37 -2.08 -49.64
CA PRO A 98 3.55 -2.90 -49.34
C PRO A 98 4.83 -2.10 -49.04
N HIS A 99 5.75 -2.78 -48.35
CA HIS A 99 7.17 -2.42 -48.16
C HIS A 99 7.93 -2.26 -49.50
N PRO A 100 8.98 -1.45 -49.51
CA PRO A 100 10.17 -1.72 -50.31
C PRO A 100 11.40 -2.02 -49.44
N ASP A 101 12.24 -2.92 -49.94
CA ASP A 101 13.52 -3.36 -49.37
C ASP A 101 14.71 -2.49 -49.81
N ALA A 102 15.78 -2.59 -49.00
CA ALA A 102 17.21 -2.56 -49.33
C ALA A 102 18.01 -1.25 -49.50
N ARG A 103 18.97 -1.11 -48.56
CA ARG A 103 20.40 -0.71 -48.68
C ARG A 103 20.76 0.71 -49.15
N ALA A 104 21.44 1.46 -48.28
CA ALA A 104 22.72 2.12 -48.59
C ALA A 104 23.45 2.57 -47.31
N HIS A 105 24.77 2.32 -47.28
CA HIS A 105 25.73 2.78 -46.29
C HIS A 105 26.17 4.23 -46.56
N SER A 106 26.65 4.89 -45.49
CA SER A 106 27.92 5.65 -45.38
C SER A 106 27.89 7.15 -45.05
N ALA A 107 28.79 7.47 -44.10
CA ALA A 107 29.51 8.72 -43.82
C ALA A 107 28.70 9.93 -43.32
N ALA A 108 28.79 10.28 -42.03
CA ALA A 108 29.88 10.99 -41.34
C ALA A 108 29.72 12.53 -41.39
N ALA A 109 29.53 13.14 -40.23
CA ALA A 109 29.98 14.50 -39.95
C ALA A 109 30.16 14.68 -38.44
N ALA A 110 31.43 14.79 -38.04
CA ALA A 110 31.87 15.14 -36.71
C ALA A 110 31.66 16.65 -36.46
N ALA A 111 31.28 17.02 -35.24
CA ALA A 111 31.49 18.35 -34.71
C ALA A 111 31.91 18.20 -33.24
N ALA A 112 33.16 18.58 -33.00
CA ALA A 112 33.82 18.59 -31.70
C ALA A 112 33.21 19.67 -30.80
N ALA A 113 32.98 19.32 -29.53
CA ALA A 113 32.85 20.29 -28.45
C ALA A 113 33.67 19.78 -27.26
N VAL A 114 34.77 20.48 -27.01
CA VAL A 114 35.65 20.35 -25.86
C VAL A 114 34.89 20.87 -24.63
N GLY A 115 34.83 20.06 -23.58
CA GLY A 115 34.22 20.42 -22.29
C GLY A 115 34.90 19.67 -21.16
N GLU A 116 35.72 20.41 -20.41
CA GLU A 116 36.45 20.12 -19.18
C GLU A 116 36.07 18.87 -18.37
N LYS A 117 37.08 18.02 -18.14
CA LYS A 117 37.10 17.03 -17.06
C LYS A 117 37.20 17.75 -15.71
N VAL A 118 36.22 17.52 -14.84
CA VAL A 118 36.33 17.83 -13.41
C VAL A 118 36.41 16.53 -12.62
N GLY A 119 37.58 16.34 -12.00
CA GLY A 119 37.78 15.68 -10.69
C GLY A 119 37.22 14.28 -10.48
N GLU A 120 37.99 13.27 -10.84
CA GLU A 120 37.85 11.91 -10.29
C GLU A 120 38.22 11.92 -8.80
N ALA A 121 37.24 11.65 -7.95
CA ALA A 121 37.46 11.11 -6.60
C ALA A 121 37.19 9.60 -6.67
N GLY A 122 38.24 8.81 -6.40
CA GLY A 122 38.25 7.36 -6.59
C GLY A 122 37.36 6.58 -5.62
N GLY A 123 36.96 5.38 -6.08
CA GLY A 123 36.34 4.34 -5.26
C GLY A 123 35.80 3.18 -6.10
N ASP A 124 36.58 2.09 -6.18
CA ASP A 124 36.26 0.72 -6.64
C ASP A 124 35.25 0.54 -7.80
N GLY A 125 35.80 0.36 -9.00
CA GLY A 125 35.10 -0.04 -10.23
C GLY A 125 34.70 -1.52 -10.27
N ALA A 126 34.05 -2.03 -9.22
CA ALA A 126 33.23 -3.22 -9.36
C ALA A 126 31.82 -2.76 -9.76
N GLU A 127 31.41 -3.04 -10.99
CA GLU A 127 30.04 -2.83 -11.45
C GLU A 127 29.08 -3.51 -10.46
N ARG A 128 28.46 -2.74 -9.56
CA ARG A 128 27.59 -3.31 -8.55
C ARG A 128 26.38 -3.92 -9.24
N LYS A 129 26.27 -5.25 -9.15
CA LYS A 129 25.16 -6.02 -9.70
C LYS A 129 23.82 -5.36 -9.35
N ARG A 130 23.03 -5.06 -10.38
CA ARG A 130 21.65 -4.55 -10.23
C ARG A 130 20.81 -5.56 -9.44
N LYS A 131 20.05 -5.07 -8.46
CA LYS A 131 19.17 -5.91 -7.62
C LYS A 131 17.88 -6.24 -8.37
N ARG A 132 17.32 -7.42 -8.16
CA ARG A 132 16.08 -7.86 -8.79
C ARG A 132 14.88 -7.57 -7.89
N LEU A 133 13.95 -6.77 -8.38
CA LEU A 133 12.82 -6.24 -7.63
C LEU A 133 11.52 -6.90 -8.07
N ALA A 134 10.68 -7.31 -7.12
CA ALA A 134 9.29 -7.66 -7.38
C ALA A 134 8.36 -6.60 -6.78
N VAL A 135 7.44 -6.06 -7.57
CA VAL A 135 6.54 -4.99 -7.12
C VAL A 135 5.11 -5.51 -6.99
N PHE A 136 4.48 -5.28 -5.85
CA PHE A 136 3.14 -5.77 -5.54
C PHE A 136 2.13 -4.62 -5.58
N VAL A 137 1.00 -4.80 -6.28
CA VAL A 137 -0.01 -3.74 -6.49
C VAL A 137 -1.44 -4.28 -6.45
N SER A 138 -2.40 -3.45 -6.04
CA SER A 138 -3.84 -3.75 -6.09
C SER A 138 -4.67 -2.71 -6.87
N GLY A 139 -4.03 -1.84 -7.65
CA GLY A 139 -4.67 -0.67 -8.25
C GLY A 139 -3.87 -0.03 -9.39
N GLY A 140 -3.95 1.30 -9.51
CA GLY A 140 -3.35 2.05 -10.64
C GLY A 140 -1.82 1.97 -10.74
N GLY A 141 -1.13 1.66 -9.64
CA GLY A 141 0.31 1.41 -9.63
C GLY A 141 1.18 2.65 -9.86
N SER A 142 0.76 3.84 -9.44
CA SER A 142 1.55 5.08 -9.61
C SER A 142 2.93 5.00 -8.91
N ASN A 143 2.99 4.49 -7.68
CA ASN A 143 4.26 4.20 -6.99
C ASN A 143 5.12 3.19 -7.78
N PHE A 144 4.52 2.13 -8.33
CA PHE A 144 5.23 1.18 -9.19
C PHE A 144 5.83 1.87 -10.42
N ARG A 145 5.06 2.73 -11.10
CA ARG A 145 5.54 3.49 -12.26
C ARG A 145 6.72 4.39 -11.90
N ALA A 146 6.62 5.13 -10.80
CA ALA A 146 7.71 5.98 -10.31
C ALA A 146 9.01 5.18 -10.07
N ILE A 147 8.92 4.02 -9.39
CA ILE A 147 10.06 3.12 -9.15
C ILE A 147 10.62 2.57 -10.47
N HIS A 148 9.75 2.11 -11.37
CA HIS A 148 10.15 1.53 -12.65
C HIS A 148 10.86 2.57 -13.54
N GLU A 149 10.32 3.79 -13.63
CA GLU A 149 10.94 4.87 -14.38
C GLU A 149 12.28 5.30 -13.78
N ALA A 150 12.40 5.37 -12.45
CA ALA A 150 13.66 5.64 -11.77
C ALA A 150 14.72 4.54 -12.04
N ALA A 151 14.31 3.28 -12.10
CA ALA A 151 15.17 2.16 -12.47
C ALA A 151 15.67 2.26 -13.93
N LEU A 152 14.81 2.69 -14.86
CA LEU A 152 15.18 2.93 -16.25
C LEU A 152 16.14 4.11 -16.41
N ARG A 153 16.00 5.15 -15.57
CA ARG A 153 16.90 6.32 -15.53
C ARG A 153 18.22 6.05 -14.78
N GLY A 154 18.37 4.89 -14.14
CA GLY A 154 19.56 4.55 -13.36
C GLY A 154 19.62 5.20 -11.97
N GLU A 155 18.54 5.87 -11.52
CA GLU A 155 18.42 6.44 -10.16
C GLU A 155 18.25 5.33 -9.11
N VAL A 156 17.68 4.20 -9.51
CA VAL A 156 17.58 2.97 -8.72
C VAL A 156 18.45 1.91 -9.38
N ASN A 157 19.48 1.42 -8.67
CA ASN A 157 20.34 0.34 -9.14
C ASN A 157 19.67 -1.05 -9.04
N GLY A 158 18.50 -1.21 -9.68
CA GLY A 158 17.74 -2.45 -9.67
C GLY A 158 16.77 -2.57 -10.84
N ASP A 159 16.33 -3.80 -11.12
CA ASP A 159 15.46 -4.16 -12.23
C ASP A 159 14.14 -4.73 -11.71
N VAL A 160 13.01 -4.20 -12.17
CA VAL A 160 11.70 -4.78 -11.85
C VAL A 160 11.47 -6.01 -12.71
N VAL A 161 11.60 -7.20 -12.11
CA VAL A 161 11.55 -8.48 -12.83
C VAL A 161 10.22 -9.21 -12.70
N ALA A 162 9.34 -8.74 -11.82
CA ALA A 162 7.97 -9.22 -11.70
C ALA A 162 7.05 -8.15 -11.11
N LEU A 163 5.81 -8.16 -11.57
CA LEU A 163 4.70 -7.51 -10.90
C LEU A 163 3.78 -8.58 -10.30
N VAL A 164 3.37 -8.40 -9.05
CA VAL A 164 2.40 -9.28 -8.38
C VAL A 164 1.13 -8.50 -8.07
N THR A 165 -0.05 -9.09 -8.33
CA THR A 165 -1.32 -8.39 -8.07
C THR A 165 -2.45 -9.33 -7.71
N ASP A 166 -3.36 -8.86 -6.85
CA ASP A 166 -4.65 -9.52 -6.59
C ASP A 166 -5.73 -9.09 -7.60
N LYS A 167 -5.42 -8.19 -8.53
CA LYS A 167 -6.35 -7.67 -9.55
C LYS A 167 -5.69 -7.68 -10.94
N PRO A 168 -5.84 -8.75 -11.74
CA PRO A 168 -5.09 -8.91 -12.99
C PRO A 168 -5.36 -7.83 -14.05
N GLY A 169 -6.51 -7.14 -13.96
CA GLY A 169 -6.89 -6.03 -14.83
C GLY A 169 -6.67 -4.64 -14.24
N CYS A 170 -5.84 -4.48 -13.20
CA CYS A 170 -5.53 -3.16 -12.66
C CYS A 170 -4.50 -2.40 -13.53
N GLY A 171 -4.50 -1.07 -13.45
CA GLY A 171 -3.60 -0.22 -14.25
C GLY A 171 -2.10 -0.45 -13.99
N GLY A 172 -1.73 -1.02 -12.84
CA GLY A 172 -0.36 -1.48 -12.60
C GLY A 172 -0.01 -2.71 -13.45
N ALA A 173 -0.93 -3.68 -13.57
CA ALA A 173 -0.74 -4.87 -14.39
C ALA A 173 -0.71 -4.55 -15.89
N GLU A 174 -1.52 -3.60 -16.35
CA GLU A 174 -1.46 -3.10 -17.72
C GLU A 174 -0.10 -2.46 -18.03
N HIS A 175 0.39 -1.60 -17.13
CA HIS A 175 1.71 -0.98 -17.26
C HIS A 175 2.84 -2.01 -17.32
N ALA A 176 2.82 -3.01 -16.43
CA ALA A 176 3.82 -4.08 -16.42
C ALA A 176 3.85 -4.85 -17.73
N ARG A 177 2.69 -5.30 -18.23
CA ARG A 177 2.59 -6.01 -19.52
C ARG A 177 3.08 -5.16 -20.68
N GLY A 178 2.73 -3.87 -20.71
CA GLY A 178 3.18 -2.93 -21.74
C GLY A 178 4.71 -2.72 -21.77
N ASN A 179 5.39 -2.99 -20.65
CA ASN A 179 6.86 -2.90 -20.52
C ASN A 179 7.54 -4.28 -20.48
N GLY A 180 6.83 -5.35 -20.83
CA GLY A 180 7.41 -6.71 -20.85
C GLY A 180 7.72 -7.30 -19.47
N ILE A 181 7.18 -6.72 -18.39
CA ILE A 181 7.36 -7.23 -17.03
C ILE A 181 6.32 -8.35 -16.78
N PRO A 182 6.75 -9.57 -16.40
CA PRO A 182 5.84 -10.66 -16.07
C PRO A 182 4.88 -10.29 -14.94
N VAL A 183 3.60 -10.63 -15.10
CA VAL A 183 2.56 -10.41 -14.09
C VAL A 183 2.14 -11.74 -13.46
N VAL A 184 2.30 -11.84 -12.14
CA VAL A 184 1.83 -12.97 -11.33
C VAL A 184 0.56 -12.57 -10.59
N VAL A 185 -0.48 -13.38 -10.69
CA VAL A 185 -1.74 -13.13 -9.99
C VAL A 185 -1.70 -13.82 -8.63
N PHE A 186 -1.83 -13.07 -7.54
CA PHE A 186 -1.77 -13.57 -6.18
C PHE A 186 -2.60 -12.69 -5.21
N PRO A 187 -3.39 -13.29 -4.29
CA PRO A 187 -3.49 -14.72 -4.01
C PRO A 187 -4.58 -15.43 -4.82
N LYS A 188 -4.47 -16.76 -4.93
CA LYS A 188 -5.60 -17.61 -5.33
C LYS A 188 -6.78 -17.39 -4.39
N SER A 189 -7.94 -17.05 -4.94
CA SER A 189 -9.16 -16.86 -4.17
C SER A 189 -10.39 -17.26 -4.98
N LYS A 190 -11.57 -17.34 -4.34
CA LYS A 190 -12.82 -17.63 -5.06
C LYS A 190 -13.11 -16.61 -6.15
N SER A 191 -12.76 -15.34 -5.91
CA SER A 191 -12.92 -14.24 -6.86
C SER A 191 -11.81 -14.15 -7.91
N VAL A 192 -10.68 -14.82 -7.66
CA VAL A 192 -9.47 -14.81 -8.51
C VAL A 192 -8.91 -16.23 -8.57
N PRO A 193 -9.62 -17.17 -9.22
CA PRO A 193 -9.25 -18.59 -9.26
C PRO A 193 -7.94 -18.87 -10.01
N GLU A 194 -7.55 -17.99 -10.92
CA GLU A 194 -6.29 -17.97 -11.67
C GLU A 194 -5.08 -17.56 -10.82
N GLY A 195 -5.32 -17.06 -9.60
CA GLY A 195 -4.24 -16.72 -8.69
C GLY A 195 -3.45 -17.95 -8.24
N VAL A 196 -2.20 -17.72 -7.84
CA VAL A 196 -1.29 -18.77 -7.37
C VAL A 196 -1.33 -18.92 -5.84
N SER A 197 -0.86 -20.06 -5.34
CA SER A 197 -0.66 -20.28 -3.90
C SER A 197 0.56 -19.50 -3.38
N THR A 198 0.69 -19.35 -2.06
CA THR A 198 1.89 -18.73 -1.45
C THR A 198 3.17 -19.50 -1.81
N GLY A 199 3.12 -20.83 -1.83
CA GLY A 199 4.27 -21.67 -2.18
C GLY A 199 4.70 -21.49 -3.64
N ASP A 200 3.73 -21.42 -4.57
CA ASP A 200 4.01 -21.19 -5.99
C ASP A 200 4.56 -19.78 -6.24
N LEU A 201 4.04 -18.78 -5.52
CA LEU A 201 4.58 -17.42 -5.55
C LEU A 201 6.04 -17.41 -5.07
N LEU A 202 6.34 -18.04 -3.94
CA LEU A 202 7.70 -18.15 -3.41
C LEU A 202 8.65 -18.80 -4.42
N ASN A 203 8.24 -19.90 -5.03
CA ASN A 203 9.03 -20.59 -6.05
C ASN A 203 9.26 -19.70 -7.27
N SER A 204 8.24 -18.96 -7.71
CA SER A 204 8.35 -18.03 -8.83
C SER A 204 9.34 -16.90 -8.53
N LEU A 205 9.24 -16.27 -7.36
CA LEU A 205 10.14 -15.18 -6.95
C LEU A 205 11.59 -15.67 -6.80
N ARG A 206 11.80 -16.89 -6.26
CA ARG A 206 13.12 -17.53 -6.18
C ARG A 206 13.70 -17.85 -7.55
N GLY A 207 12.90 -18.41 -8.46
CA GLY A 207 13.32 -18.69 -9.84
C GLY A 207 13.68 -17.43 -10.61
N LEU A 208 13.04 -16.30 -10.28
CA LEU A 208 13.39 -14.97 -10.76
C LEU A 208 14.51 -14.30 -9.95
N GLY A 209 15.12 -14.98 -8.98
CA GLY A 209 16.21 -14.44 -8.17
C GLY A 209 15.91 -13.08 -7.54
N VAL A 210 14.66 -12.85 -7.10
CA VAL A 210 14.23 -11.59 -6.49
C VAL A 210 15.02 -11.34 -5.21
N ASP A 211 15.59 -10.14 -5.08
CA ASP A 211 16.30 -9.68 -3.89
C ASP A 211 15.34 -8.96 -2.93
N PHE A 212 14.46 -8.12 -3.47
CA PHE A 212 13.56 -7.27 -2.68
C PHE A 212 12.13 -7.26 -3.22
N ILE A 213 11.17 -7.19 -2.30
CA ILE A 213 9.74 -7.05 -2.59
C ILE A 213 9.29 -5.66 -2.18
N LEU A 214 8.60 -4.96 -3.08
CA LEU A 214 8.13 -3.59 -2.88
C LEU A 214 6.61 -3.56 -2.96
N LEU A 215 5.93 -3.31 -1.83
CA LEU A 215 4.49 -3.14 -1.79
C LEU A 215 4.14 -1.71 -2.17
N ALA A 216 3.55 -1.53 -3.35
CA ALA A 216 3.23 -0.24 -3.96
C ALA A 216 1.70 -0.08 -4.07
N GLY A 217 1.03 -0.03 -2.92
CA GLY A 217 -0.44 -0.04 -2.85
C GLY A 217 -1.04 -1.44 -2.97
N TYR A 218 -0.37 -2.45 -2.43
CA TYR A 218 -0.91 -3.80 -2.28
C TYR A 218 -1.80 -3.87 -1.03
N LEU A 219 -3.00 -4.44 -1.17
CA LEU A 219 -4.05 -4.34 -0.14
C LEU A 219 -4.30 -5.64 0.64
N LYS A 220 -3.56 -6.71 0.35
CA LYS A 220 -3.68 -7.98 1.08
C LYS A 220 -2.56 -8.09 2.10
N LEU A 221 -2.87 -8.74 3.22
CA LEU A 221 -1.85 -9.10 4.21
C LEU A 221 -0.84 -10.02 3.55
N ILE A 222 0.44 -9.75 3.76
CA ILE A 222 1.51 -10.60 3.28
C ILE A 222 1.53 -11.89 4.11
N PRO A 223 1.56 -13.08 3.48
CA PRO A 223 1.67 -14.33 4.22
C PRO A 223 2.96 -14.39 5.02
N VAL A 224 2.89 -15.00 6.21
CA VAL A 224 4.03 -15.18 7.12
C VAL A 224 5.20 -15.89 6.42
N GLU A 225 4.91 -16.87 5.56
CA GLU A 225 5.91 -17.61 4.81
C GLU A 225 6.71 -16.71 3.85
N LEU A 226 6.07 -15.67 3.31
CA LEU A 226 6.74 -14.69 2.45
C LEU A 226 7.63 -13.76 3.28
N VAL A 227 7.13 -13.28 4.42
CA VAL A 227 7.90 -12.44 5.36
C VAL A 227 9.14 -13.17 5.86
N GLN A 228 9.01 -14.44 6.23
CA GLN A 228 10.11 -15.27 6.70
C GLN A 228 11.12 -15.61 5.59
N ALA A 229 10.67 -15.74 4.34
CA ALA A 229 11.56 -15.98 3.21
C ALA A 229 12.33 -14.73 2.73
N TYR A 230 11.84 -13.53 3.05
CA TYR A 230 12.43 -12.25 2.68
C TYR A 230 12.66 -11.36 3.92
N PRO A 231 13.48 -11.83 4.90
CA PRO A 231 13.70 -11.09 6.14
C PRO A 231 14.39 -9.76 5.85
N LYS A 232 13.79 -8.65 6.29
CA LYS A 232 14.29 -7.28 6.02
C LYS A 232 14.46 -6.98 4.52
N SER A 233 13.71 -7.67 3.66
CA SER A 233 13.76 -7.50 2.20
C SER A 233 12.41 -7.15 1.59
N ILE A 234 11.43 -6.78 2.42
CA ILE A 234 10.12 -6.32 1.97
C ILE A 234 9.90 -4.90 2.49
N LEU A 235 9.69 -3.94 1.58
CA LEU A 235 9.27 -2.58 1.91
C LEU A 235 7.81 -2.37 1.57
N ASN A 236 7.14 -1.54 2.36
CA ASN A 236 5.81 -1.02 2.08
C ASN A 236 5.81 0.50 2.20
N ILE A 237 4.95 1.16 1.42
CA ILE A 237 4.62 2.56 1.60
C ILE A 237 3.18 2.71 2.08
N HIS A 238 2.99 3.48 3.14
CA HIS A 238 1.70 3.76 3.74
C HIS A 238 1.42 5.28 3.77
N PRO A 239 0.22 5.75 3.39
CA PRO A 239 -0.06 7.18 3.18
C PRO A 239 -0.42 7.95 4.47
N SER A 240 0.26 7.65 5.58
CA SER A 240 0.23 8.45 6.82
C SER A 240 1.57 8.36 7.55
N LEU A 241 1.79 9.27 8.51
CA LEU A 241 2.92 9.25 9.42
C LEU A 241 2.69 8.17 10.49
N LEU A 242 3.14 6.94 10.22
CA LEU A 242 3.03 5.82 11.15
C LEU A 242 3.69 6.14 12.51
N PRO A 243 3.14 5.66 13.63
CA PRO A 243 2.04 4.67 13.74
C PRO A 243 0.63 5.26 13.56
N ALA A 244 0.49 6.58 13.35
CA ALA A 244 -0.82 7.19 13.21
C ALA A 244 -1.52 6.75 11.91
N PHE A 245 -2.81 6.43 12.00
CA PHE A 245 -3.65 6.00 10.86
C PHE A 245 -3.08 4.81 10.08
N GLY A 246 -2.31 3.93 10.75
CA GLY A 246 -1.85 2.65 10.23
C GLY A 246 -2.74 1.49 10.66
N GLY A 247 -2.53 0.34 10.02
CA GLY A 247 -3.15 -0.92 10.39
C GLY A 247 -4.36 -1.28 9.54
N LYS A 248 -4.98 -2.41 9.87
CA LYS A 248 -6.08 -2.98 9.08
C LYS A 248 -7.23 -2.00 8.89
N GLY A 249 -7.53 -1.68 7.63
CA GLY A 249 -8.65 -0.82 7.23
C GLY A 249 -8.24 0.61 6.85
N TYR A 250 -7.02 1.01 7.14
CA TYR A 250 -6.43 2.26 6.70
C TYR A 250 -5.71 2.07 5.36
N TYR A 251 -6.43 2.27 4.26
CA TYR A 251 -5.83 2.23 2.92
C TYR A 251 -6.54 3.17 1.96
N GLY A 252 -5.80 3.63 0.95
CA GLY A 252 -6.30 4.58 -0.05
C GLY A 252 -6.96 5.79 0.61
N LEU A 253 -8.10 6.22 0.06
CA LEU A 253 -8.80 7.42 0.52
C LEU A 253 -9.28 7.36 1.99
N LYS A 254 -9.39 6.16 2.58
CA LYS A 254 -9.82 6.02 3.99
C LYS A 254 -8.81 6.64 4.97
N VAL A 255 -7.53 6.62 4.63
CA VAL A 255 -6.46 7.21 5.46
C VAL A 255 -6.65 8.71 5.52
N HIS A 256 -6.70 9.38 4.37
CA HIS A 256 -6.86 10.84 4.28
C HIS A 256 -8.17 11.34 4.89
N LYS A 257 -9.27 10.59 4.74
CA LYS A 257 -10.53 10.87 5.43
C LYS A 257 -10.37 10.87 6.95
N SER A 258 -9.64 9.89 7.47
CA SER A 258 -9.40 9.75 8.91
C SER A 258 -8.47 10.82 9.45
N VAL A 259 -7.44 11.20 8.68
CA VAL A 259 -6.53 12.30 9.01
C VAL A 259 -7.33 13.61 9.13
N ILE A 260 -8.13 13.97 8.13
CA ILE A 260 -8.95 15.20 8.16
C ILE A 260 -9.93 15.16 9.33
N ALA A 261 -10.64 14.04 9.51
CA ALA A 261 -11.62 13.89 10.59
C ALA A 261 -10.99 14.00 12.00
N SER A 262 -9.71 13.64 12.15
CA SER A 262 -8.99 13.76 13.43
C SER A 262 -8.59 15.19 13.79
N GLY A 263 -8.58 16.12 12.82
CA GLY A 263 -8.06 17.48 13.01
C GLY A 263 -6.52 17.60 12.98
N ALA A 264 -5.81 16.54 12.58
CA ALA A 264 -4.36 16.57 12.40
C ALA A 264 -3.93 17.68 11.41
N ARG A 265 -2.84 18.38 11.74
CA ARG A 265 -2.26 19.45 10.89
C ARG A 265 -1.13 18.97 9.98
N TYR A 266 -0.70 17.74 10.18
CA TYR A 266 0.34 17.09 9.40
C TYR A 266 -0.07 15.66 9.07
N SER A 267 0.35 15.22 7.89
CA SER A 267 0.25 13.86 7.37
C SER A 267 1.53 13.58 6.57
N GLY A 268 1.50 12.59 5.70
CA GLY A 268 2.59 12.27 4.78
C GLY A 268 2.81 10.78 4.65
N PRO A 269 3.70 10.34 3.76
CA PRO A 269 3.98 8.93 3.58
C PRO A 269 4.99 8.38 4.60
N THR A 270 4.86 7.09 4.90
CA THR A 270 5.87 6.30 5.60
C THR A 270 6.30 5.11 4.75
N VAL A 271 7.61 4.98 4.52
CA VAL A 271 8.22 3.74 4.03
C VAL A 271 8.70 2.93 5.24
N HIS A 272 8.33 1.66 5.31
CA HIS A 272 8.72 0.79 6.40
C HIS A 272 8.99 -0.64 5.93
N PHE A 273 9.77 -1.38 6.70
CA PHE A 273 9.91 -2.82 6.50
C PHE A 273 8.61 -3.53 6.89
N VAL A 274 8.24 -4.57 6.15
CA VAL A 274 7.03 -5.36 6.41
C VAL A 274 7.33 -6.44 7.44
N ASP A 275 6.40 -6.64 8.37
CA ASP A 275 6.34 -7.78 9.28
C ASP A 275 5.02 -8.54 9.09
N GLU A 276 4.65 -9.42 10.02
CA GLU A 276 3.44 -10.25 9.95
C GLU A 276 2.13 -9.48 10.15
N HIS A 277 2.20 -8.20 10.53
CA HIS A 277 1.04 -7.35 10.81
C HIS A 277 1.01 -6.13 9.88
N TYR A 278 -0.17 -5.50 9.78
CA TYR A 278 -0.33 -4.30 8.97
C TYR A 278 0.37 -3.12 9.63
N ASP A 279 1.33 -2.52 8.92
CA ASP A 279 1.93 -1.21 9.21
C ASP A 279 2.59 -1.09 10.59
N THR A 280 3.09 -2.20 11.15
CA THR A 280 3.81 -2.20 12.45
C THR A 280 5.32 -2.38 12.33
N GLY A 281 5.80 -2.73 11.13
CA GLY A 281 7.22 -2.94 10.94
C GLY A 281 8.01 -1.64 11.01
N ARG A 282 9.34 -1.76 11.08
CA ARG A 282 10.23 -0.64 11.39
C ARG A 282 10.20 0.42 10.28
N THR A 283 9.85 1.64 10.64
CA THR A 283 9.93 2.83 9.78
C THR A 283 11.35 3.03 9.28
N LEU A 284 11.48 3.24 7.97
CA LEU A 284 12.72 3.54 7.28
C LEU A 284 12.81 5.03 6.89
N ALA A 285 11.73 5.58 6.34
CA ALA A 285 11.71 6.97 5.89
C ALA A 285 10.30 7.56 5.97
N GLN A 286 10.21 8.87 6.20
CA GLN A 286 8.96 9.63 6.21
C GLN A 286 9.16 10.98 5.54
N LYS A 287 8.09 11.54 4.97
CA LYS A 287 8.02 12.95 4.56
C LYS A 287 6.79 13.58 5.20
N VAL A 288 6.92 14.82 5.66
CA VAL A 288 5.82 15.53 6.30
C VAL A 288 5.09 16.39 5.28
N VAL A 289 3.76 16.30 5.28
CA VAL A 289 2.87 17.05 4.41
C VAL A 289 1.87 17.84 5.27
N PRO A 290 1.73 19.15 5.08
CA PRO A 290 0.73 19.93 5.81
C PRO A 290 -0.69 19.55 5.38
N VAL A 291 -1.60 19.51 6.36
CA VAL A 291 -3.05 19.40 6.15
C VAL A 291 -3.63 20.80 6.23
N LEU A 292 -4.09 21.32 5.09
CA LEU A 292 -4.63 22.68 4.99
C LEU A 292 -6.04 22.74 5.59
N ALA A 293 -6.45 23.92 6.04
CA ALA A 293 -7.72 24.11 6.74
C ALA A 293 -8.95 23.66 5.93
N ASN A 294 -8.89 23.75 4.61
CA ASN A 294 -10.00 23.47 3.69
C ASN A 294 -9.71 22.27 2.78
N ASP A 295 -8.72 21.43 3.11
CA ASP A 295 -8.41 20.25 2.29
C ASP A 295 -9.62 19.30 2.23
N THR A 296 -9.95 18.83 1.03
CA THR A 296 -10.70 17.59 0.87
C THR A 296 -9.76 16.37 1.01
N PRO A 297 -10.28 15.17 1.32
CA PRO A 297 -9.46 13.96 1.37
C PRO A 297 -8.68 13.69 0.08
N GLU A 298 -9.23 14.05 -1.08
CA GLU A 298 -8.61 13.88 -2.40
C GLU A 298 -7.47 14.88 -2.64
N GLN A 299 -7.62 16.12 -2.18
CA GLN A 299 -6.56 17.13 -2.24
C GLN A 299 -5.38 16.73 -1.35
N LEU A 300 -5.66 16.29 -0.12
CA LEU A 300 -4.63 15.75 0.77
C LEU A 300 -3.99 14.49 0.18
N ALA A 301 -4.78 13.57 -0.37
CA ALA A 301 -4.27 12.36 -1.02
C ALA A 301 -3.31 12.68 -2.17
N THR A 302 -3.65 13.67 -3.01
CA THR A 302 -2.80 14.10 -4.12
C THR A 302 -1.46 14.66 -3.63
N ARG A 303 -1.49 15.47 -2.56
CA ARG A 303 -0.28 16.04 -1.96
C ARG A 303 0.60 14.97 -1.30
N VAL A 304 -0.01 14.01 -0.60
CA VAL A 304 0.71 12.88 0.01
C VAL A 304 1.30 11.96 -1.07
N LEU A 305 0.55 11.69 -2.15
CA LEU A 305 1.00 10.83 -3.25
C LEU A 305 2.22 11.39 -3.99
N HIS A 306 2.33 12.71 -4.11
CA HIS A 306 3.54 13.35 -4.65
C HIS A 306 4.77 13.01 -3.81
N GLU A 307 4.68 13.14 -2.49
CA GLU A 307 5.76 12.76 -1.58
C GLU A 307 6.00 11.25 -1.55
N GLU A 308 4.95 10.43 -1.74
CA GLU A 308 5.09 8.97 -1.81
C GLU A 308 6.05 8.57 -2.93
N HIS A 309 5.87 9.14 -4.13
CA HIS A 309 6.71 8.80 -5.29
C HIS A 309 8.18 9.10 -5.00
N GLN A 310 8.46 10.25 -4.39
CA GLN A 310 9.83 10.67 -4.09
C GLN A 310 10.46 9.81 -3.00
N VAL A 311 9.81 9.72 -1.83
CA VAL A 311 10.39 9.00 -0.67
C VAL A 311 10.54 7.50 -0.95
N TYR A 312 9.63 6.91 -1.74
CA TYR A 312 9.74 5.48 -2.04
C TYR A 312 10.90 5.21 -2.99
N VAL A 313 11.07 6.03 -4.03
CA VAL A 313 12.22 5.91 -4.94
C VAL A 313 13.53 6.11 -4.18
N GLU A 314 13.62 7.13 -3.30
CA GLU A 314 14.79 7.37 -2.44
C GLU A 314 15.13 6.15 -1.58
N ALA A 315 14.13 5.57 -0.90
CA ALA A 315 14.29 4.41 -0.03
C ALA A 315 14.69 3.15 -0.80
N VAL A 316 14.09 2.92 -1.97
CA VAL A 316 14.43 1.77 -2.84
C VAL A 316 15.84 1.92 -3.42
N ALA A 317 16.25 3.12 -3.82
CA ALA A 317 17.62 3.36 -4.26
C ALA A 317 18.63 3.06 -3.14
N ALA A 318 18.37 3.54 -1.92
CA ALA A 318 19.20 3.24 -0.76
C ALA A 318 19.27 1.73 -0.44
N LEU A 319 18.15 1.03 -0.59
CA LEU A 319 18.07 -0.43 -0.43
C LEU A 319 18.93 -1.15 -1.48
N CYS A 320 18.83 -0.75 -2.75
CA CYS A 320 19.58 -1.37 -3.84
C CYS A 320 21.09 -1.10 -3.79
N GLU A 321 21.47 0.03 -3.19
CA GLU A 321 22.87 0.45 -3.00
C GLU A 321 23.50 -0.11 -1.72
N ASP A 322 22.79 -0.98 -0.98
CA ASP A 322 23.22 -1.55 0.30
C ASP A 322 23.57 -0.46 1.34
N ARG A 323 22.84 0.66 1.32
CA ARG A 323 23.02 1.79 2.25
C ARG A 323 22.17 1.72 3.51
N ILE A 324 21.36 0.68 3.67
CA ILE A 324 20.57 0.49 4.89
C ILE A 324 21.45 -0.13 5.98
N VAL A 325 21.63 0.61 7.07
CA VAL A 325 22.37 0.14 8.25
C VAL A 325 21.38 -0.05 9.40
N TRP A 326 21.55 -1.12 10.16
CA TRP A 326 20.71 -1.41 11.32
C TRP A 326 21.47 -1.06 12.60
N ARG A 327 20.88 -0.21 13.43
CA ARG A 327 21.34 0.01 14.81
C ARG A 327 21.11 -1.26 15.65
N GLU A 328 21.82 -1.36 16.78
CA GLU A 328 21.70 -2.50 17.70
C GLU A 328 20.27 -2.68 18.24
N ASP A 329 19.51 -1.58 18.39
CA ASP A 329 18.11 -1.59 18.82
C ASP A 329 17.11 -1.98 17.72
N GLY A 330 17.62 -2.29 16.52
CA GLY A 330 16.82 -2.71 15.37
C GLY A 330 16.16 -1.56 14.60
N VAL A 331 16.60 -0.31 14.79
CA VAL A 331 16.19 0.82 13.95
C VAL A 331 17.00 0.86 12.66
N PRO A 332 16.37 0.83 11.47
CA PRO A 332 17.07 1.00 10.20
C PRO A 332 17.38 2.48 9.95
N LEU A 333 18.53 2.74 9.34
CA LEU A 333 19.00 4.06 8.95
C LEU A 333 19.45 4.05 7.48
N ILE A 334 19.26 5.16 6.77
CA ILE A 334 19.82 5.33 5.43
C ILE A 334 21.16 6.07 5.56
N ARG A 335 22.26 5.39 5.27
CA ARG A 335 23.58 6.02 5.21
C ARG A 335 23.69 6.96 4.01
N SER A 336 24.25 8.15 4.18
CA SER A 336 24.42 9.14 3.12
C SER A 336 25.36 8.64 2.01
N ARG A 337 25.16 9.14 0.78
CA ARG A 337 26.03 8.84 -0.37
C ARG A 337 27.35 9.60 -0.32
N THR A 338 27.32 10.81 0.25
CA THR A 338 28.45 11.75 0.22
C THR A 338 29.27 11.71 1.50
N ASN A 339 28.65 11.34 2.63
CA ASN A 339 29.32 11.22 3.92
C ASN A 339 28.94 9.87 4.57
N PRO A 340 29.85 8.88 4.64
CA PRO A 340 29.53 7.56 5.19
C PRO A 340 29.21 7.58 6.69
N ASP A 341 29.57 8.65 7.40
CA ASP A 341 29.31 8.84 8.83
C ASP A 341 27.96 9.55 9.10
N GLU A 342 27.26 9.99 8.06
CA GLU A 342 25.94 10.59 8.15
C GLU A 342 24.82 9.61 7.80
N TYR A 343 23.72 9.75 8.54
CA TYR A 343 22.54 8.91 8.41
C TYR A 343 21.27 9.77 8.41
N THR A 344 20.27 9.33 7.65
CA THR A 344 18.93 9.92 7.62
C THR A 344 17.87 8.89 7.97
#